data_AF-A0A174EWJ2-F1
#
_entry.id   AF-A0A174EWJ2-F1
#
_cell.length_a   1.000
_cell.length_b   1.000
_cell.length_c   1.000
_cell.angle_alpha   90.00
_cell.angle_beta   90.00
_cell.angle_gamma   90.00
#
_symmetry.space_group_name_H-M   'P 1'
#
loop_
_entity.id
_entity.type
_entity.pdbx_description
1 polymer ?
#
loop_
_entity_poly.entity_id
_entity_poly.type
_entity_poly.pdbx_seq_one_letter_code
_entity_poly.pdbx_strand_id
1 'polypeptide(L)' 'MGKKAKIVLNRKGITALLRSEEMRATIQKHAERIAGTSGGTVETYVAQTRAVAEVTGDDGNNSLLKAVGK' A
#
# COMPACT_ATOMS: atom_id res chain seq x y z
N MET A 1 -3.40 2.93 -36.72
CA MET A 1 -4.03 2.06 -35.70
C MET A 1 -2.98 1.65 -34.68
N GLY A 2 -3.14 2.02 -33.40
CA GLY A 2 -2.17 1.63 -32.35
C GLY A 2 -2.24 0.13 -32.06
N LYS A 3 -1.08 -0.54 -31.96
CA LYS A 3 -1.02 -1.95 -31.55
C LYS A 3 -1.49 -2.07 -30.11
N LYS A 4 -2.49 -2.91 -29.85
CA LYS A 4 -2.94 -3.25 -28.49
C LYS A 4 -2.20 -4.51 -28.02
N ALA A 5 -1.66 -4.48 -26.80
CA ALA A 5 -1.05 -5.64 -26.16
C ALA A 5 -1.94 -6.14 -25.02
N LYS A 6 -2.10 -7.46 -24.90
CA LYS A 6 -2.76 -8.09 -23.75
C LYS A 6 -1.69 -8.61 -22.81
N ILE A 7 -1.66 -8.10 -21.59
CA ILE A 7 -0.77 -8.58 -20.52
C ILE A 7 -1.61 -9.46 -19.60
N VAL A 8 -1.19 -10.71 -19.41
CA VAL A 8 -1.80 -11.65 -18.46
C VAL A 8 -0.79 -11.94 -17.38
N LEU A 9 -1.11 -11.55 -16.14
CA LEU A 9 -0.27 -11.81 -14.98
C LEU A 9 -0.59 -13.20 -14.44
N ASN A 10 0.41 -14.06 -14.38
CA ASN A 10 0.29 -15.38 -13.75
C ASN A 10 0.54 -15.28 -12.24
N ARG A 11 0.20 -16.35 -11.50
CA ARG A 11 0.33 -16.39 -10.03
C ARG A 11 1.76 -16.08 -9.56
N LYS A 12 2.78 -16.61 -10.22
CA LYS A 12 4.19 -16.35 -9.85
C LYS A 12 4.55 -14.87 -10.04
N GLY A 13 4.12 -14.26 -11.14
CA GLY A 13 4.33 -12.85 -11.43
C GLY A 13 3.65 -11.93 -10.43
N ILE A 14 2.40 -12.23 -10.04
CA ILE A 14 1.71 -11.48 -8.97
C ILE A 14 2.46 -11.61 -7.64
N THR A 15 2.86 -12.83 -7.25
CA THR A 15 3.62 -13.02 -6.00
C THR A 15 4.95 -12.25 -6.02
N ALA A 16 5.65 -12.23 -7.16
CA ALA A 16 6.89 -11.46 -7.31
C ALA A 16 6.62 -9.95 -7.21
N LEU A 17 5.58 -9.45 -7.89
CA LEU A 17 5.15 -8.05 -7.80
C LEU A 17 4.84 -7.63 -6.36
N LEU A 18 4.07 -8.44 -5.63
CA LEU A 18 3.71 -8.15 -4.23
C LEU A 18 4.93 -8.11 -3.29
N ARG A 19 6.01 -8.82 -3.64
CA ARG A 19 7.26 -8.87 -2.88
C ARG A 19 8.31 -7.89 -3.39
N SER A 20 8.03 -7.16 -4.47
CA SER A 20 9.00 -6.26 -5.08
C SER A 20 9.29 -5.06 -4.18
N GLU A 21 10.50 -4.52 -4.30
CA GLU A 21 10.90 -3.34 -3.53
C GLU A 21 10.07 -2.12 -3.94
N GLU A 22 9.72 -1.99 -5.21
CA GLU A 22 8.90 -0.90 -5.72
C GLU A 22 7.48 -0.95 -5.12
N MET A 23 6.90 -2.15 -5.02
CA MET A 23 5.58 -2.31 -4.39
C MET A 23 5.64 -1.95 -2.90
N ARG A 24 6.66 -2.44 -2.19
CA ARG A 24 6.90 -2.10 -0.78
C ARG A 24 7.08 -0.60 -0.56
N ALA A 25 7.94 0.04 -1.36
CA ALA A 25 8.17 1.49 -1.29
C ALA A 25 6.89 2.28 -1.59
N THR A 26 6.08 1.82 -2.55
CA THR A 26 4.82 2.49 -2.93
C THR A 26 3.81 2.47 -1.78
N ILE A 27 3.61 1.31 -1.15
CA ILE A 27 2.65 1.18 -0.04
C ILE A 27 3.17 1.87 1.24
N GLN A 28 4.48 1.78 1.51
CA GLN A 28 5.13 2.46 2.63
C GLN A 28 4.95 3.98 2.53
N LYS A 29 5.25 4.56 1.36
CA LYS A 29 5.08 6.00 1.10
C LYS A 29 3.65 6.46 1.33
N HIS A 30 2.67 5.65 0.92
CA HIS A 30 1.25 5.97 1.14
C HIS A 30 0.89 5.96 2.63
N ALA A 31 1.36 4.95 3.35
CA ALA A 31 1.11 4.83 4.79
C ALA A 31 1.80 5.93 5.60
N GLU A 32 3.05 6.27 5.27
CA GLU A 32 3.79 7.39 5.87
C GLU A 32 3.10 8.74 5.64
N ARG A 33 2.51 8.96 4.46
CA ARG A 33 1.71 10.16 4.19
C ARG A 33 0.50 10.27 5.13
N ILE A 34 -0.21 9.15 5.32
CA ILE A 34 -1.39 9.10 6.21
C ILE A 34 -0.96 9.33 7.66
N ALA A 35 0.10 8.65 8.11
CA ALA A 35 0.65 8.78 9.45
C ALA A 35 1.19 10.19 9.73
N GLY A 36 1.93 10.79 8.79
CA GLY A 36 2.48 12.14 8.93
C GLY A 36 1.42 13.23 9.00
N THR A 37 0.22 12.99 8.47
CA THR A 37 -0.90 13.95 8.55
C THR A 37 -1.61 13.91 9.90
N SER A 38 -1.63 12.75 10.58
CA SER A 38 -2.54 12.50 11.70
C SER A 38 -1.85 12.02 12.98
N GLY A 39 -0.55 11.75 12.94
CA GLY A 39 0.15 10.97 13.95
C GLY A 39 -0.15 9.48 13.81
N GLY A 40 0.86 8.62 13.96
CA GLY A 40 0.68 7.17 13.92
C GLY A 40 1.96 6.40 13.62
N THR A 41 1.93 5.10 13.88
CA THR A 41 2.99 4.16 13.53
C THR A 41 2.61 3.42 12.25
N VAL A 42 3.62 3.18 11.41
CA VAL A 42 3.46 2.48 10.12
C VAL A 42 4.13 1.13 10.20
N GLU A 43 3.43 0.10 9.75
CA GLU A 43 3.99 -1.23 9.53
C GLU A 43 3.65 -1.72 8.12
N THR A 44 4.59 -2.36 7.43
CA THR A 44 4.36 -2.95 6.11
C THR A 44 4.77 -4.42 6.07
N TYR A 45 3.93 -5.25 5.45
CA TYR A 45 4.19 -6.66 5.29
C TYR A 45 3.55 -7.22 4.02
N VAL A 46 4.00 -8.41 3.60
CA VAL A 46 3.45 -9.12 2.44
C VAL A 46 2.76 -10.38 2.93
N ALA A 47 1.43 -10.41 2.83
CA ALA A 47 0.61 -11.57 3.11
C ALA A 47 0.57 -12.51 1.88
N GLN A 48 -0.19 -13.60 1.98
CA GLN A 48 -0.24 -14.64 0.94
C GLN A 48 -0.67 -14.13 -0.44
N THR A 49 -1.63 -13.20 -0.50
CA THR A 49 -2.22 -12.71 -1.76
C THR A 49 -2.28 -11.19 -1.85
N ARG A 50 -1.66 -10.47 -0.91
CA ARG A 50 -1.71 -9.00 -0.83
C ARG A 50 -0.46 -8.44 -0.16
N ALA A 51 -0.10 -7.23 -0.55
CA ALA A 51 0.85 -6.39 0.19
C ALA A 51 0.02 -5.46 1.08
N VAL A 52 0.41 -5.33 2.35
CA VAL A 52 -0.35 -4.60 3.36
C VAL A 52 0.53 -3.51 3.94
N ALA A 53 -0.06 -2.34 4.07
CA ALA A 53 0.47 -1.27 4.90
C ALA A 53 -0.58 -0.94 5.95
N GLU A 54 -0.18 -0.98 7.21
CA GLU A 54 -1.01 -0.70 8.36
C GLU A 54 -0.55 0.61 8.99
N VAL A 55 -1.52 1.46 9.32
CA VAL A 55 -1.27 2.70 10.04
C VAL A 55 -2.14 2.69 11.28
N THR A 56 -1.50 2.69 12.45
CA THR A 56 -2.17 2.68 13.74
C THR A 56 -1.87 3.95 14.50
N GLY A 57 -2.88 4.47 15.18
CA GLY A 57 -2.77 5.66 16.00
C GLY A 57 -4.14 6.01 16.55
N ASP A 58 -4.15 6.63 17.72
CA ASP A 58 -5.35 7.14 18.34
C ASP A 58 -5.06 8.55 18.84
N ASP A 59 -5.63 9.52 18.14
CA ASP A 59 -5.58 10.92 18.50
C ASP A 59 -6.89 11.40 19.15
N GLY A 60 -7.81 10.48 19.45
CA GLY A 60 -9.16 10.77 19.96
C GLY A 60 -10.09 11.47 18.96
N ASN A 61 -9.63 11.76 17.75
CA ASN A 61 -10.35 12.57 16.76
C ASN A 61 -10.58 11.85 15.42
N ASN A 62 -10.22 10.57 15.33
CA ASN A 62 -10.32 9.75 14.13
C ASN A 62 -9.58 10.36 12.93
N SER A 63 -8.49 11.10 13.16
CA SER A 63 -7.80 11.81 12.07
C SER A 63 -7.21 10.86 11.03
N LEU A 64 -6.73 9.68 11.45
CA LEU A 64 -6.27 8.63 10.54
C LEU A 64 -7.37 8.18 9.57
N LEU A 65 -8.59 7.92 10.07
CA LEU A 65 -9.73 7.54 9.22
C LEU A 65 -10.08 8.65 8.24
N LYS A 66 -10.03 9.92 8.67
CA LYS A 66 -10.27 11.09 7.81
C LYS A 66 -9.18 11.29 6.76
N ALA A 67 -7.95 10.84 7.02
CA ALA A 67 -6.82 10.96 6.09
C ALA A 67 -6.83 9.91 4.97
N VAL A 68 -7.50 8.76 5.16
CA VAL A 68 -7.61 7.71 4.13
C VAL A 68 -8.41 8.17 2.90
N GLY A 69 -9.42 9.03 3.09
CA GLY A 69 -10.28 9.53 2.02
C GLY A 69 -9.73 10.73 1.23
N LYS A 70 -8.50 11.17 1.50
CA LYS A 70 -7.86 12.36 0.91
C LYS A 70 -6.65 12.00 0.04
#